data_AF-A0AAJ0EZZ8-F1
#
_entry.id   AF-A0AAJ0EZZ8-F1
#
_cell.length_a   1.000
_cell.length_b   1.000
_cell.length_c   1.000
_cell.angle_alpha   90.00
_cell.angle_beta   90.00
_cell.angle_gamma   90.00
#
_symmetry.space_group_name_H-M   'P 1'
#
loop_
_entity.id
_entity.type
_entity.pdbx_description
1 polymer ?
#
loop_
_entity_poly.entity_id
_entity_poly.type
_entity_poly.pdbx_seq_one_letter_code
_entity_poly.pdbx_strand_id
1 'polypeptide(L)'
;MTDSPTTGQPPTAVASAPAPLVADEAPADDTGSTMYEDEDAVSSLASLASSILEYRAIHGRTFNSARYESTYFTPNDERQNQDIDITHHYMMLLLDGKLTMAPIKPDVQNVIDVGTGNGVWAIDFADAHPSAKPSWVPPNLKFELDDATKAWAYPDNTFDFVYIRFFAGGIKDWTFLFCEAYSGGIKIGSPFNVIDDDLQEKAIREAGFDVVEAVTLKAPVGPWTADKKPAEVGRYVSLALESDMEGYTLFFATQVLGWLKEKHQEFIVSIRKMIRNYRNVYTYFLARYVWGQKPAA
;
A
#
# COMPACT_ATOMS: atom_id res chain seq x y z
N MET A 1 -52.92 -20.49 -24.52
CA MET A 1 -52.36 -19.20 -24.98
C MET A 1 -51.02 -19.06 -24.29
N THR A 2 -49.99 -19.01 -25.12
CA THR A 2 -48.57 -18.97 -24.81
C THR A 2 -48.16 -17.58 -24.34
N ASP A 3 -47.41 -17.47 -23.25
CA ASP A 3 -46.54 -16.32 -23.03
C ASP A 3 -45.18 -16.79 -22.47
N SER A 4 -44.15 -16.38 -23.18
CA SER A 4 -42.75 -16.78 -23.05
C SER A 4 -42.08 -16.13 -21.84
N PRO A 5 -41.06 -16.78 -21.22
CA PRO A 5 -40.23 -16.14 -20.23
C PRO A 5 -39.14 -15.29 -20.89
N THR A 6 -39.08 -14.01 -20.53
CA THR A 6 -38.03 -13.07 -20.91
C THR A 6 -36.68 -13.56 -20.35
N THR A 7 -35.79 -13.98 -21.25
CA THR A 7 -34.40 -14.30 -20.94
C THR A 7 -33.67 -13.03 -20.53
N GLY A 8 -33.39 -12.89 -19.23
CA GLY A 8 -32.45 -11.92 -18.70
C GLY A 8 -31.03 -12.26 -19.17
N GLN A 9 -30.45 -11.36 -19.93
CA GLN A 9 -29.10 -11.40 -20.45
C GLN A 9 -28.10 -11.39 -19.26
N PRO A 10 -27.07 -12.26 -19.26
CA PRO A 10 -26.05 -12.25 -18.20
C PRO A 10 -25.25 -10.93 -18.28
N PRO A 11 -24.85 -10.32 -17.15
CA PRO A 11 -23.93 -9.20 -17.20
C PRO A 11 -22.59 -9.69 -17.76
N THR A 12 -22.32 -9.28 -18.99
CA THR A 12 -21.04 -9.41 -19.69
C THR A 12 -20.01 -8.41 -19.16
N ALA A 13 -18.75 -8.83 -19.26
CA ALA A 13 -17.50 -8.09 -19.03
C ALA A 13 -17.02 -8.00 -17.57
N VAL A 14 -16.23 -9.00 -17.19
CA VAL A 14 -15.11 -8.81 -16.26
C VAL A 14 -14.19 -7.79 -16.91
N ALA A 15 -14.18 -6.55 -16.40
CA ALA A 15 -13.25 -5.52 -16.83
C ALA A 15 -11.83 -5.97 -16.48
N SER A 16 -10.94 -5.95 -17.47
CA SER A 16 -9.54 -6.35 -17.35
C SER A 16 -8.79 -5.49 -16.36
N ALA A 17 -7.75 -6.08 -15.76
CA ALA A 17 -6.72 -5.45 -14.94
C ALA A 17 -6.24 -4.07 -15.46
N PRO A 18 -5.82 -3.15 -14.58
CA PRO A 18 -5.33 -1.85 -15.00
C PRO A 18 -4.14 -1.97 -15.95
N ALA A 19 -4.13 -1.14 -16.99
CA ALA A 19 -2.95 -0.95 -17.81
C ALA A 19 -1.84 -0.33 -16.93
N PRO A 20 -0.55 -0.70 -17.15
CA PRO A 20 0.56 -0.08 -16.45
C PRO A 20 0.53 1.44 -16.68
N LEU A 21 0.96 2.20 -15.66
CA LEU A 21 1.09 3.66 -15.68
C LEU A 21 1.73 4.12 -17.00
N VAL A 22 0.90 4.69 -17.88
CA VAL A 22 1.37 5.38 -19.08
C VAL A 22 1.71 6.79 -18.63
N ALA A 23 2.92 7.26 -18.94
CA ALA A 23 3.28 8.66 -18.73
C ALA A 23 2.29 9.55 -19.48
N ASP A 24 1.85 10.65 -18.86
CA ASP A 24 1.03 11.66 -19.54
C ASP A 24 1.74 12.11 -20.82
N GLU A 25 1.20 11.75 -21.98
CA GLU A 25 1.50 12.49 -23.20
C GLU A 25 0.77 13.82 -23.11
N ALA A 26 1.52 14.92 -23.16
CA ALA A 26 0.98 16.27 -23.16
C ALA A 26 -0.11 16.40 -24.26
N PRO A 27 -1.25 17.07 -23.98
CA PRO A 27 -2.28 17.24 -24.98
C PRO A 27 -1.72 18.05 -26.15
N ALA A 28 -1.82 17.48 -27.36
CA ALA A 28 -1.52 18.18 -28.59
C ALA A 28 -2.59 19.26 -28.82
N ASP A 29 -2.34 20.47 -28.33
CA ASP A 29 -3.18 21.63 -28.63
C ASP A 29 -2.59 22.38 -29.83
N ASP A 30 -3.25 22.24 -30.96
CA ASP A 30 -3.03 22.99 -32.19
C ASP A 30 -3.61 24.39 -32.00
N THR A 31 -2.80 25.36 -31.55
CA THR A 31 -2.89 26.78 -31.95
C THR A 31 -1.65 27.55 -31.50
N GLY A 32 -0.97 28.20 -32.45
CA GLY A 32 0.37 28.76 -32.24
C GLY A 32 0.44 30.03 -31.37
N SER A 33 1.46 30.09 -30.50
CA SER A 33 2.55 31.08 -30.58
C SER A 33 3.61 30.81 -29.52
N THR A 34 4.87 30.78 -29.98
CA THR A 34 6.16 30.92 -29.27
C THR A 34 6.18 30.90 -27.73
N MET A 35 6.56 29.75 -27.16
CA MET A 35 7.43 29.64 -25.99
C MET A 35 8.36 28.45 -26.27
N TYR A 36 9.65 28.61 -25.98
CA TYR A 36 10.62 27.53 -26.06
C TYR A 36 10.22 26.46 -25.04
N GLU A 37 9.56 25.40 -25.49
CA GLU A 37 9.48 24.17 -24.72
C GLU A 37 10.89 23.61 -24.68
N ASP A 38 11.45 23.55 -23.47
CA ASP A 38 12.81 23.10 -23.21
C ASP A 38 12.88 21.60 -23.56
N GLU A 39 13.28 21.27 -24.79
CA GLU A 39 13.40 19.89 -25.31
C GLU A 39 14.24 19.02 -24.37
N ASP A 40 15.21 19.62 -23.67
CA ASP A 40 16.06 18.97 -22.68
C ASP A 40 15.29 18.57 -21.41
N ALA A 41 14.30 19.35 -20.98
CA ALA A 41 13.46 19.02 -19.83
C ALA A 41 12.49 17.86 -20.15
N VAL A 42 11.91 17.85 -21.35
CA VAL A 42 11.04 16.77 -21.82
C VAL A 42 11.83 15.47 -22.01
N SER A 43 13.03 15.56 -22.61
CA SER A 43 13.95 14.44 -22.77
C SER A 43 14.47 13.89 -21.43
N SER A 44 14.76 14.77 -20.47
CA SER A 44 15.16 14.38 -19.11
C SER A 44 14.02 13.71 -18.34
N LEU A 45 12.78 14.20 -18.46
CA LEU A 45 11.60 13.57 -17.88
C LEU A 45 11.30 12.21 -18.51
N ALA A 46 11.43 12.09 -19.84
CA ALA A 46 11.24 10.82 -20.56
C ALA A 46 12.33 9.78 -20.22
N SER A 47 13.58 10.20 -20.10
CA SER A 47 14.69 9.33 -19.68
C SER A 47 14.59 8.90 -18.21
N LEU A 48 14.14 9.80 -17.32
CA LEU A 48 13.76 9.45 -15.95
C LEU A 48 12.62 8.43 -15.93
N ALA A 49 11.53 8.68 -16.67
CA ALA A 49 10.37 7.78 -16.75
C ALA A 49 10.74 6.38 -17.28
N SER A 50 11.57 6.30 -18.32
CA SER A 50 12.04 5.01 -18.84
C SER A 50 12.93 4.25 -17.85
N SER A 51 13.81 4.96 -17.11
CA SER A 51 14.68 4.34 -16.10
C SER A 51 13.93 3.85 -14.86
N ILE A 52 12.80 4.49 -14.52
CA ILE A 52 11.90 4.08 -13.43
C ILE A 52 11.26 2.70 -13.73
N LEU A 53 10.98 2.43 -15.01
CA LEU A 53 10.39 1.16 -15.48
C LEU A 53 11.42 0.03 -15.65
N GLU A 54 12.72 0.28 -15.41
CA GLU A 54 13.74 -0.78 -15.40
C GLU A 54 13.65 -1.63 -14.13
N TYR A 55 12.57 -2.40 -14.00
CA TYR A 55 12.36 -3.29 -12.87
C TYR A 55 13.39 -4.41 -12.82
N ARG A 56 13.84 -4.74 -11.60
CA ARG A 56 14.63 -5.96 -11.39
C ARG A 56 13.68 -7.16 -11.38
N ALA A 57 14.07 -8.24 -12.05
CA ALA A 57 13.33 -9.48 -12.03
C ALA A 57 14.02 -10.51 -11.12
N ILE A 58 13.30 -11.05 -10.13
CA ILE A 58 13.80 -12.13 -9.27
C ILE A 58 12.82 -13.28 -9.37
N HIS A 59 13.31 -14.43 -9.86
CA HIS A 59 12.50 -15.66 -10.05
C HIS A 59 11.19 -15.48 -10.85
N GLY A 60 11.12 -14.47 -11.73
CA GLY A 60 9.94 -14.16 -12.56
C GLY A 60 8.97 -13.14 -11.96
N ARG A 61 9.31 -12.56 -10.80
CA ARG A 61 8.59 -11.46 -10.14
C ARG A 61 9.32 -10.14 -10.37
N THR A 62 8.61 -9.03 -10.54
CA THR A 62 9.22 -7.70 -10.72
C THR A 62 9.29 -6.94 -9.41
N PHE A 63 10.35 -6.16 -9.22
CA PHE A 63 10.57 -5.32 -8.04
C PHE A 63 11.17 -3.98 -8.46
N ASN A 64 11.25 -3.05 -7.50
CA ASN A 64 11.89 -1.76 -7.69
C ASN A 64 13.26 -1.87 -8.38
N SER A 65 13.53 -0.92 -9.28
CA SER A 65 14.76 -0.87 -10.05
C SER A 65 15.98 -0.89 -9.13
N ALA A 66 17.02 -1.61 -9.54
CA ALA A 66 18.30 -1.65 -8.83
C ALA A 66 19.10 -0.35 -8.95
N ARG A 67 18.67 0.59 -9.81
CA ARG A 67 19.30 1.91 -9.96
C ARG A 67 19.12 2.80 -8.73
N TYR A 68 18.02 2.59 -7.99
CA TYR A 68 17.76 3.29 -6.74
C TYR A 68 18.13 2.36 -5.59
N GLU A 69 18.72 2.90 -4.53
CA GLU A 69 18.97 2.16 -3.29
C GLU A 69 17.65 1.86 -2.56
N SER A 70 16.84 0.97 -3.13
CA SER A 70 15.57 0.54 -2.54
C SER A 70 15.79 -0.65 -1.62
N THR A 71 15.34 -0.50 -0.38
CA THR A 71 15.30 -1.59 0.60
C THR A 71 14.00 -2.36 0.56
N TYR A 72 13.01 -1.89 -0.22
CA TYR A 72 11.72 -2.54 -0.40
C TYR A 72 11.88 -3.92 -1.05
N PHE A 73 11.21 -4.91 -0.45
CA PHE A 73 11.43 -6.33 -0.73
C PHE A 73 10.21 -7.03 -1.33
N THR A 74 9.05 -6.37 -1.39
CA THR A 74 7.86 -6.94 -2.03
C THR A 74 7.84 -6.60 -3.52
N PRO A 75 7.25 -7.49 -4.34
CA PRO A 75 7.15 -7.27 -5.78
C PRO A 75 6.17 -6.14 -6.14
N ASN A 76 6.16 -5.74 -7.40
CA ASN A 76 5.27 -4.71 -7.96
C ASN A 76 4.55 -5.18 -9.24
N ASP A 77 4.53 -6.49 -9.47
CA ASP A 77 3.80 -7.09 -10.59
C ASP A 77 2.29 -7.17 -10.34
N GLU A 78 1.55 -7.44 -11.41
CA GLU A 78 0.08 -7.53 -11.41
C GLU A 78 -0.48 -8.48 -10.34
N ARG A 79 0.22 -9.58 -10.06
CA ARG A 79 -0.19 -10.52 -9.02
C ARG A 79 -0.17 -9.87 -7.64
N GLN A 80 0.86 -9.08 -7.34
CA GLN A 80 0.95 -8.36 -6.08
C GLN A 80 -0.07 -7.21 -6.02
N ASN A 81 -0.36 -6.54 -7.13
CA ASN A 81 -1.39 -5.49 -7.18
C ASN A 81 -2.79 -6.04 -6.85
N GLN A 82 -3.16 -7.20 -7.42
CA GLN A 82 -4.43 -7.87 -7.09
C GLN A 82 -4.52 -8.25 -5.62
N ASP A 83 -3.40 -8.68 -5.03
CA ASP A 83 -3.34 -9.00 -3.60
C ASP A 83 -3.47 -7.74 -2.71
N ILE A 84 -2.93 -6.60 -3.15
CA ILE A 84 -3.11 -5.31 -2.48
C ILE A 84 -4.58 -4.89 -2.49
N ASP A 85 -5.31 -5.11 -3.59
CA ASP A 85 -6.75 -4.80 -3.68
C ASP A 85 -7.59 -5.64 -2.72
N ILE A 86 -7.32 -6.96 -2.66
CA ILE A 86 -7.98 -7.86 -1.70
C ILE A 86 -7.63 -7.42 -0.26
N THR A 87 -6.39 -6.98 -0.05
CA THR A 87 -5.93 -6.46 1.24
C THR A 87 -6.63 -5.19 1.65
N HIS A 88 -6.79 -4.24 0.73
CA HIS A 88 -7.56 -3.03 0.94
C HIS A 88 -9.01 -3.40 1.31
N HIS A 89 -9.63 -4.31 0.57
CA HIS A 89 -11.02 -4.71 0.81
C HIS A 89 -11.25 -5.29 2.21
N TYR A 90 -10.41 -6.25 2.65
CA TYR A 90 -10.62 -6.80 4.00
C TYR A 90 -10.34 -5.78 5.10
N MET A 91 -9.48 -4.80 4.84
CA MET A 91 -9.26 -3.69 5.76
C MET A 91 -10.49 -2.78 5.87
N MET A 92 -11.15 -2.48 4.76
CA MET A 92 -12.42 -1.76 4.78
C MET A 92 -13.48 -2.51 5.60
N LEU A 93 -13.57 -3.84 5.44
CA LEU A 93 -14.45 -4.65 6.28
C LEU A 93 -14.05 -4.59 7.76
N LEU A 94 -12.75 -4.71 8.07
CA LEU A 94 -12.25 -4.67 9.45
C LEU A 94 -12.58 -3.33 10.12
N LEU A 95 -12.47 -2.22 9.38
CA LEU A 95 -12.67 -0.85 9.82
C LEU A 95 -14.12 -0.33 9.70
N ASP A 96 -15.10 -1.20 9.47
CA ASP A 96 -16.52 -0.78 9.31
C ASP A 96 -16.73 0.23 8.16
N GLY A 97 -16.03 0.03 7.06
CA GLY A 97 -16.09 0.88 5.87
C GLY A 97 -15.34 2.22 6.01
N LYS A 98 -14.59 2.42 7.09
CA LYS A 98 -13.75 3.62 7.28
C LYS A 98 -12.38 3.44 6.66
N LEU A 99 -11.89 4.47 5.97
CA LEU A 99 -10.54 4.52 5.40
C LEU A 99 -9.44 4.69 6.44
N THR A 100 -9.77 5.24 7.60
CA THR A 100 -8.85 5.43 8.74
C THR A 100 -9.62 5.42 10.06
N MET A 101 -8.91 5.09 11.15
CA MET A 101 -9.41 5.24 12.52
C MET A 101 -9.13 6.62 13.10
N ALA A 102 -8.15 7.35 12.53
CA ALA A 102 -7.83 8.70 12.95
C ALA A 102 -8.98 9.65 12.61
N PRO A 103 -9.35 10.58 13.51
CA PRO A 103 -10.33 11.60 13.18
C PRO A 103 -9.77 12.53 12.10
N ILE A 104 -10.55 12.75 11.04
CA ILE A 104 -10.21 13.68 9.95
C ILE A 104 -11.02 14.96 10.15
N LYS A 105 -10.38 16.12 9.95
CA LYS A 105 -11.09 17.40 10.00
C LYS A 105 -12.01 17.55 8.77
N PRO A 106 -13.23 18.10 8.93
CA PRO A 106 -14.15 18.27 7.80
C PRO A 106 -13.60 19.11 6.63
N ASP A 107 -12.63 19.99 6.93
CA ASP A 107 -12.00 20.92 6.00
C ASP A 107 -10.60 20.46 5.54
N VAL A 108 -10.24 19.19 5.72
CA VAL A 108 -8.95 18.63 5.24
C VAL A 108 -8.71 18.96 3.77
N GLN A 109 -7.53 19.47 3.43
CA GLN A 109 -7.16 19.82 2.05
C GLN A 109 -5.96 19.01 1.57
N ASN A 110 -4.86 19.06 2.31
CA ASN A 110 -3.59 18.50 1.88
C ASN A 110 -3.34 17.16 2.56
N VAL A 111 -3.49 16.07 1.81
CA VAL A 111 -3.31 14.70 2.31
C VAL A 111 -2.24 13.98 1.51
N ILE A 112 -1.38 13.24 2.21
CA ILE A 112 -0.36 12.40 1.58
C ILE A 112 -0.49 10.96 2.06
N ASP A 113 -0.50 10.02 1.10
CA ASP A 113 -0.43 8.58 1.33
C ASP A 113 0.99 8.08 1.00
N VAL A 114 1.79 7.84 2.04
CA VAL A 114 3.19 7.44 1.88
C VAL A 114 3.28 5.94 1.69
N GLY A 115 3.93 5.52 0.61
CA GLY A 115 4.00 4.10 0.27
C GLY A 115 2.65 3.54 -0.19
N THR A 116 1.91 4.35 -0.96
CA THR A 116 0.54 4.09 -1.44
C THR A 116 0.36 2.77 -2.22
N GLY A 117 1.44 2.12 -2.65
CA GLY A 117 1.39 0.90 -3.43
C GLY A 117 0.77 1.15 -4.80
N ASN A 118 -0.32 0.46 -5.11
CA ASN A 118 -1.08 0.67 -6.35
C ASN A 118 -2.02 1.90 -6.30
N GLY A 119 -2.08 2.62 -5.18
CA GLY A 119 -2.89 3.84 -5.06
C GLY A 119 -4.32 3.66 -4.56
N VAL A 120 -4.78 2.43 -4.31
CA VAL A 120 -6.21 2.15 -4.03
C VAL A 120 -6.76 2.93 -2.83
N TRP A 121 -5.97 3.12 -1.77
CA TRP A 121 -6.42 3.94 -0.63
C TRP A 121 -6.51 5.42 -0.98
N ALA A 122 -5.52 5.96 -1.70
CA ALA A 122 -5.50 7.36 -2.09
C ALA A 122 -6.65 7.70 -3.04
N ILE A 123 -7.01 6.78 -3.95
CA ILE A 123 -8.17 6.89 -4.83
C ILE A 123 -9.46 6.96 -4.01
N ASP A 124 -9.71 5.96 -3.14
CA ASP A 124 -10.92 5.94 -2.32
C ASP A 124 -11.02 7.16 -1.39
N PHE A 125 -9.88 7.63 -0.87
CA PHE A 125 -9.84 8.84 -0.04
C PHE A 125 -10.19 10.09 -0.83
N ALA A 126 -9.62 10.26 -2.02
CA ALA A 126 -9.86 11.41 -2.88
C ALA A 126 -11.31 11.44 -3.39
N ASP A 127 -11.91 10.28 -3.69
CA ASP A 127 -13.33 10.15 -4.04
C ASP A 127 -14.26 10.48 -2.87
N ALA A 128 -13.88 10.16 -1.64
CA ALA A 128 -14.65 10.50 -0.44
C ALA A 128 -14.58 12.00 -0.06
N HIS A 129 -13.58 12.73 -0.57
CA HIS A 129 -13.37 14.17 -0.33
C HIS A 129 -13.27 14.95 -1.65
N PRO A 130 -14.33 14.95 -2.49
CA PRO A 130 -14.24 15.45 -3.84
C PRO A 130 -14.19 16.98 -3.89
N SER A 131 -13.29 17.53 -4.71
CA SER A 131 -13.32 18.94 -5.13
C SER A 131 -13.89 19.12 -6.56
N ALA A 132 -14.06 18.04 -7.33
CA ALA A 132 -14.60 18.06 -8.70
C ALA A 132 -15.32 16.74 -9.07
N LYS A 133 -15.80 16.62 -10.31
CA LYS A 133 -16.58 15.46 -10.81
C LYS A 133 -15.74 14.17 -10.90
N PRO A 134 -16.36 12.99 -10.74
CA PRO A 134 -15.64 11.71 -10.71
C PRO A 134 -14.97 11.35 -12.05
N SER A 135 -13.75 10.82 -11.96
CA SER A 135 -12.93 10.24 -13.04
C SER A 135 -12.18 9.00 -12.53
N TRP A 136 -11.60 8.19 -13.43
CA TRP A 136 -10.92 6.94 -13.04
C TRP A 136 -9.74 7.15 -12.07
N VAL A 137 -8.98 8.22 -12.28
CA VAL A 137 -8.10 8.81 -11.26
C VAL A 137 -8.79 10.09 -10.79
N PRO A 138 -9.04 10.28 -9.49
CA PRO A 138 -9.68 11.48 -9.00
C PRO A 138 -8.87 12.73 -9.39
N PRO A 139 -9.50 13.82 -9.86
CA PRO A 139 -8.79 15.00 -10.36
C PRO A 139 -8.05 15.78 -9.25
N ASN A 140 -8.35 15.47 -7.98
CA ASN A 140 -7.69 15.97 -6.79
C ASN A 140 -6.57 15.04 -6.28
N LEU A 141 -6.20 14.00 -7.04
CA LEU A 141 -5.15 13.06 -6.69
C LEU A 141 -3.98 13.18 -7.68
N LYS A 142 -2.76 13.22 -7.14
CA LYS A 142 -1.51 13.15 -7.90
C LYS A 142 -0.63 12.06 -7.31
N PHE A 143 -0.01 11.26 -8.18
CA PHE A 143 1.01 10.29 -7.77
C PHE A 143 2.40 10.88 -7.96
N GLU A 144 3.24 10.74 -6.92
CA GLU A 144 4.63 11.17 -6.93
C GLU A 144 5.51 9.99 -6.51
N LEU A 145 6.60 9.75 -7.25
CA LEU A 145 7.61 8.78 -6.87
C LEU A 145 8.74 9.50 -6.16
N ASP A 146 8.84 9.28 -4.85
CA ASP A 146 9.91 9.85 -4.03
C ASP A 146 10.36 8.86 -2.94
N ASP A 147 11.55 9.08 -2.40
CA ASP A 147 12.12 8.30 -1.32
C ASP A 147 11.73 8.91 0.03
N ALA A 148 10.70 8.33 0.64
CA ALA A 148 10.17 8.77 1.93
C ALA A 148 11.20 8.70 3.10
N THR A 149 12.36 8.07 2.90
CA THR A 149 13.44 7.99 3.90
C THR A 149 14.41 9.17 3.85
N LYS A 150 14.26 10.08 2.87
CA LYS A 150 15.03 11.31 2.75
C LYS A 150 14.25 12.51 3.28
N ALA A 151 14.89 13.67 3.37
CA ALA A 151 14.22 14.92 3.70
C ALA A 151 13.16 15.25 2.64
N TRP A 152 11.93 15.53 3.09
CA TRP A 152 10.82 15.84 2.18
C TRP A 152 10.94 17.27 1.65
N ALA A 153 10.76 17.45 0.35
CA ALA A 153 10.90 18.74 -0.32
C ALA A 153 9.69 19.69 -0.14
N TYR A 154 8.79 19.39 0.81
CA TYR A 154 7.61 20.22 1.09
C TYR A 154 7.90 21.21 2.22
N PRO A 155 7.34 22.44 2.17
CA PRO A 155 7.39 23.35 3.31
C PRO A 155 6.80 22.73 4.59
N ASP A 156 7.26 23.20 5.74
CA ASP A 156 6.69 22.80 7.03
C ASP A 156 5.18 23.06 7.07
N ASN A 157 4.44 22.14 7.69
CA ASN A 157 2.98 22.20 7.83
C ASN A 157 2.19 22.23 6.50
N THR A 158 2.74 21.63 5.44
CA THR A 158 2.03 21.45 4.16
C THR A 158 0.83 20.52 4.28
N PHE A 159 0.99 19.37 4.95
CA PHE A 159 -0.04 18.33 5.01
C PHE A 159 -0.90 18.42 6.27
N ASP A 160 -2.22 18.40 6.08
CA ASP A 160 -3.23 18.30 7.13
C ASP A 160 -3.34 16.86 7.66
N PHE A 161 -3.08 15.87 6.80
CA PHE A 161 -3.14 14.45 7.14
C PHE A 161 -2.05 13.65 6.41
N VAL A 162 -1.32 12.83 7.16
CA VAL A 162 -0.32 11.90 6.63
C VAL A 162 -0.81 10.49 6.94
N TYR A 163 -0.94 9.68 5.89
CA TYR A 163 -1.38 8.30 6.00
C TYR A 163 -0.28 7.34 5.57
N ILE A 164 -0.14 6.26 6.32
CA ILE A 164 0.79 5.16 6.04
C ILE A 164 0.10 3.86 6.43
N ARG A 165 0.02 2.90 5.51
CA ARG A 165 -0.51 1.56 5.81
C ARG A 165 0.33 0.49 5.13
N PHE A 166 0.62 -0.59 5.86
CA PHE A 166 1.35 -1.76 5.34
C PHE A 166 2.70 -1.47 4.71
N PHE A 167 3.36 -0.39 5.12
CA PHE A 167 4.71 -0.04 4.69
C PHE A 167 5.80 -0.81 5.48
N ALA A 168 5.52 -2.07 5.80
CA ALA A 168 6.40 -2.92 6.59
C ALA A 168 7.64 -3.32 5.77
N GLY A 169 8.83 -3.03 6.30
CA GLY A 169 10.15 -3.33 5.72
C GLY A 169 10.48 -2.67 4.37
N GLY A 170 9.65 -1.73 3.90
CA GLY A 170 10.13 -0.60 3.07
C GLY A 170 10.88 0.45 3.87
N ILE A 171 10.76 0.36 5.20
CA ILE A 171 11.48 1.15 6.18
C ILE A 171 12.34 0.18 6.99
N LYS A 172 13.67 0.31 6.86
CA LYS A 172 14.65 -0.53 7.57
C LYS A 172 14.71 -0.25 9.07
N ASP A 173 14.36 0.95 9.50
CA ASP A 173 14.48 1.41 10.88
C ASP A 173 13.45 2.52 11.14
N TRP A 174 12.38 2.19 11.86
CA TRP A 174 11.29 3.12 12.17
C TRP A 174 11.77 4.23 13.09
N THR A 175 12.69 3.93 14.02
CA THR A 175 13.33 4.94 14.87
C THR A 175 14.17 5.89 14.03
N PHE A 176 14.83 5.45 12.95
CA PHE A 176 15.54 6.33 11.99
C PHE A 176 14.62 7.26 11.17
N LEU A 177 13.36 6.92 10.87
CA LEU A 177 12.42 7.86 10.23
C LEU A 177 12.04 9.01 11.19
N PHE A 178 11.73 8.67 12.43
CA PHE A 178 11.35 9.64 13.46
C PHE A 178 12.57 10.38 14.04
N CYS A 179 13.74 9.75 14.01
CA CYS A 179 15.01 10.33 14.37
C CYS A 179 15.82 10.85 13.18
N GLU A 180 15.47 10.81 11.88
CA GLU A 180 16.05 11.71 10.84
C GLU A 180 15.26 13.02 10.73
N ALA A 181 14.27 13.17 11.62
CA ALA A 181 14.03 14.44 12.29
C ALA A 181 15.09 14.76 13.39
N TYR A 182 16.18 13.96 13.56
CA TYR A 182 17.30 14.22 14.50
C TYR A 182 18.69 13.44 14.35
N SER A 183 18.99 12.62 13.31
CA SER A 183 20.17 11.74 13.00
C SER A 183 20.34 10.26 13.56
N GLY A 184 20.31 9.24 12.65
CA GLY A 184 21.23 8.05 12.46
C GLY A 184 21.28 6.75 13.35
N GLY A 185 21.30 5.50 12.77
CA GLY A 185 21.47 4.26 13.61
C GLY A 185 21.68 2.78 13.14
N ILE A 186 22.19 2.46 11.93
CA ILE A 186 23.18 1.36 11.63
C ILE A 186 22.93 -0.17 11.96
N LYS A 187 22.76 -0.97 10.88
CA LYS A 187 23.16 -2.41 10.63
C LYS A 187 22.36 -3.57 11.30
N ILE A 188 21.11 -3.76 10.86
CA ILE A 188 20.29 -5.02 10.83
C ILE A 188 20.27 -5.86 12.13
N GLY A 189 19.77 -5.26 13.23
CA GLY A 189 19.65 -5.92 14.53
C GLY A 189 18.39 -5.56 15.34
N SER A 190 17.28 -5.19 14.70
CA SER A 190 16.04 -4.85 15.41
C SER A 190 15.11 -6.06 15.54
N PRO A 191 14.69 -6.48 16.74
CA PRO A 191 13.51 -7.33 16.86
C PRO A 191 12.31 -6.54 16.30
N PHE A 192 11.70 -7.05 15.23
CA PHE A 192 10.61 -6.36 14.53
C PHE A 192 9.26 -6.63 15.23
N ASN A 193 9.18 -6.32 16.52
CA ASN A 193 7.94 -6.43 17.28
C ASN A 193 7.26 -5.06 17.38
N VAL A 194 6.89 -4.50 16.23
CA VAL A 194 6.29 -3.15 16.09
C VAL A 194 5.15 -2.91 17.08
N ILE A 195 4.37 -3.96 17.36
CA ILE A 195 3.20 -3.92 18.25
C ILE A 195 3.57 -4.16 19.71
N ASP A 196 4.45 -5.11 20.02
CA ASP A 196 4.75 -5.47 21.42
C ASP A 196 5.70 -4.45 22.07
N ASP A 197 6.54 -3.79 21.25
CA ASP A 197 7.47 -2.77 21.71
C ASP A 197 6.87 -1.35 21.63
N ASP A 198 5.59 -1.21 21.22
CA ASP A 198 4.86 0.05 20.99
C ASP A 198 5.70 1.08 20.20
N LEU A 199 6.40 0.61 19.15
CA LEU A 199 7.40 1.41 18.44
C LEU A 199 6.77 2.64 17.77
N GLN A 200 5.57 2.48 17.22
CA GLN A 200 4.87 3.57 16.54
C GLN A 200 4.41 4.64 17.54
N GLU A 201 3.84 4.22 18.67
CA GLU A 201 3.39 5.14 19.72
C GLU A 201 4.55 5.94 20.31
N LYS A 202 5.64 5.26 20.67
CA LYS A 202 6.85 5.91 21.22
C LYS A 202 7.40 6.93 20.24
N ALA A 203 7.51 6.55 18.98
CA ALA A 203 8.16 7.40 18.02
C ALA A 203 7.27 8.59 17.59
N ILE A 204 5.95 8.44 17.54
CA ILE A 204 5.01 9.57 17.39
C ILE A 204 5.13 10.54 18.59
N ARG A 205 5.29 10.03 19.82
CA ARG A 205 5.51 10.90 21.00
C ARG A 205 6.84 11.63 20.95
N GLU A 206 7.92 10.93 20.59
CA GLU A 206 9.26 11.53 20.42
C GLU A 206 9.26 12.62 19.33
N ALA A 207 8.43 12.48 18.29
CA ALA A 207 8.23 13.49 17.26
C ALA A 207 7.39 14.72 17.72
N GLY A 208 6.94 14.77 18.98
CA GLY A 208 6.28 15.94 19.56
C GLY A 208 4.76 16.04 19.33
N PHE A 209 4.09 14.93 19.03
CA PHE A 209 2.63 14.90 18.96
C PHE A 209 2.01 14.83 20.37
N ASP A 210 0.97 15.62 20.62
CA ASP A 210 0.34 15.75 21.95
C ASP A 210 -0.57 14.55 22.26
N VAL A 211 -1.48 14.26 21.34
CA VAL A 211 -2.45 13.18 21.49
C VAL A 211 -1.98 12.02 20.65
N VAL A 212 -1.59 10.92 21.30
CA VAL A 212 -1.23 9.67 20.62
C VAL A 212 -2.15 8.57 21.12
N GLU A 213 -2.93 8.04 20.20
CA GLU A 213 -3.90 6.97 20.43
C GLU A 213 -3.55 5.77 19.56
N ALA A 214 -3.91 4.59 20.07
CA ALA A 214 -3.63 3.34 19.41
C ALA A 214 -4.79 2.36 19.59
N VAL A 215 -5.14 1.65 18.52
CA VAL A 215 -6.08 0.54 18.56
C VAL A 215 -5.48 -0.67 17.87
N THR A 216 -5.60 -1.84 18.50
CA THR A 216 -5.22 -3.11 17.90
C THR A 216 -6.44 -3.92 17.56
N LEU A 217 -6.61 -4.23 16.28
CA LEU A 217 -7.67 -5.07 15.77
C LEU A 217 -7.12 -6.47 15.47
N LYS A 218 -7.91 -7.50 15.72
CA LYS A 218 -7.60 -8.87 15.31
C LYS A 218 -8.19 -9.11 13.94
N ALA A 219 -7.35 -9.44 12.97
CA ALA A 219 -7.76 -9.89 11.64
C ALA A 219 -7.63 -11.42 11.59
N PRO A 220 -8.74 -12.18 11.68
CA PRO A 220 -8.70 -13.64 11.62
C PRO A 220 -8.09 -14.12 10.30
N VAL A 221 -7.42 -15.27 10.32
CA VAL A 221 -7.04 -16.02 9.12
C VAL A 221 -7.99 -17.21 9.02
N GLY A 222 -9.03 -17.06 8.22
CA GLY A 222 -10.07 -18.06 8.01
C GLY A 222 -11.38 -17.72 8.75
N PRO A 223 -12.51 -18.29 8.32
CA PRO A 223 -13.83 -18.03 8.91
C PRO A 223 -14.08 -18.88 10.17
N TRP A 224 -13.14 -18.90 11.11
CA TRP A 224 -13.22 -19.75 12.29
C TRP A 224 -13.96 -19.13 13.48
N THR A 225 -14.28 -17.82 13.39
CA THR A 225 -15.10 -17.12 14.37
C THR A 225 -16.59 -17.41 14.14
N ALA A 226 -17.40 -17.39 15.21
CA ALA A 226 -18.85 -17.54 15.11
C ALA A 226 -19.54 -16.27 14.57
N ASP A 227 -18.94 -15.10 14.83
CA ASP A 227 -19.46 -13.81 14.42
C ASP A 227 -19.33 -13.60 12.91
N LYS A 228 -20.41 -13.13 12.27
CA LYS A 228 -20.48 -13.00 10.80
C LYS A 228 -19.38 -12.11 10.22
N LYS A 229 -19.17 -10.91 10.80
CA LYS A 229 -18.21 -9.92 10.29
C LYS A 229 -16.76 -10.39 10.44
N PRO A 230 -16.25 -10.79 11.63
CA PRO A 230 -14.90 -11.34 11.74
C PRO A 230 -14.68 -12.59 10.89
N ALA A 231 -15.71 -13.43 10.70
CA ALA A 231 -15.60 -14.60 9.84
C ALA A 231 -15.45 -14.20 8.37
N GLU A 232 -16.18 -13.17 7.93
CA GLU A 232 -16.06 -12.59 6.59
C GLU A 232 -14.69 -11.96 6.35
N VAL A 233 -14.21 -11.12 7.28
CA VAL A 233 -12.82 -10.62 7.26
C VAL A 233 -11.85 -11.78 7.10
N GLY A 234 -12.02 -12.85 7.88
CA GLY A 234 -11.16 -14.02 7.83
C GLY A 234 -11.14 -14.76 6.49
N ARG A 235 -12.23 -14.73 5.72
CA ARG A 235 -12.25 -15.28 4.35
C ARG A 235 -11.36 -14.48 3.43
N TYR A 236 -11.49 -13.15 3.45
CA TYR A 236 -10.69 -12.28 2.59
C TYR A 236 -9.22 -12.20 3.01
N VAL A 237 -8.91 -12.25 4.30
CA VAL A 237 -7.52 -12.40 4.77
C VAL A 237 -6.93 -13.71 4.24
N SER A 238 -7.65 -14.83 4.33
CA SER A 238 -7.17 -16.10 3.76
C SER A 238 -6.96 -16.01 2.26
N LEU A 239 -7.88 -15.33 1.56
CA LEU A 239 -7.79 -15.13 0.11
C LEU A 239 -6.55 -14.32 -0.27
N ALA A 240 -6.26 -13.22 0.43
CA ALA A 240 -5.05 -12.42 0.21
C ALA A 240 -3.79 -13.29 0.41
N LEU A 241 -3.66 -13.94 1.56
CA LEU A 241 -2.52 -14.81 1.82
C LEU A 241 -2.37 -15.92 0.76
N GLU A 242 -3.47 -16.55 0.33
CA GLU A 242 -3.40 -17.58 -0.71
C GLU A 242 -3.05 -17.02 -2.11
N SER A 243 -3.46 -15.78 -2.39
CA SER A 243 -3.20 -15.06 -3.64
C SER A 243 -1.71 -14.82 -3.83
N ASP A 244 -1.04 -14.22 -2.83
CA ASP A 244 0.38 -13.86 -2.99
C ASP A 244 1.28 -13.89 -1.74
N MET A 245 1.15 -14.93 -0.89
CA MET A 245 2.17 -15.21 0.15
C MET A 245 3.60 -15.31 -0.42
N GLU A 246 3.73 -15.73 -1.67
CA GLU A 246 5.03 -15.81 -2.33
C GLU A 246 5.69 -14.44 -2.46
N GLY A 247 4.94 -13.41 -2.89
CA GLY A 247 5.46 -12.05 -3.03
C GLY A 247 6.05 -11.49 -1.74
N TYR A 248 5.39 -11.72 -0.61
CA TYR A 248 5.87 -11.26 0.70
C TYR A 248 7.11 -11.97 1.22
N THR A 249 7.38 -13.20 0.78
CA THR A 249 8.41 -14.05 1.40
C THR A 249 9.57 -14.39 0.47
N LEU A 250 9.38 -14.28 -0.85
CA LEU A 250 10.34 -14.72 -1.86
C LEU A 250 11.70 -14.01 -1.73
N PHE A 251 11.68 -12.68 -1.56
CA PHE A 251 12.90 -11.91 -1.46
C PHE A 251 13.73 -12.34 -0.24
N PHE A 252 13.11 -12.42 0.94
CA PHE A 252 13.79 -12.89 2.15
C PHE A 252 14.29 -14.32 2.01
N ALA A 253 13.45 -15.23 1.52
CA ALA A 253 13.82 -16.63 1.40
C ALA A 253 15.04 -16.81 0.47
N THR A 254 15.05 -16.14 -0.68
CA THR A 254 16.07 -16.39 -1.72
C THR A 254 17.28 -15.47 -1.59
N GLN A 255 17.07 -14.17 -1.35
CA GLN A 255 18.13 -13.17 -1.34
C GLN A 255 18.80 -13.00 0.03
N VAL A 256 18.06 -13.26 1.12
CA VAL A 256 18.59 -13.08 2.49
C VAL A 256 18.98 -14.42 3.11
N LEU A 257 18.10 -15.41 3.06
CA LEU A 257 18.35 -16.73 3.64
C LEU A 257 19.05 -17.71 2.69
N GLY A 258 19.23 -17.34 1.42
CA GLY A 258 19.91 -18.16 0.41
C GLY A 258 19.19 -19.47 0.09
N TRP A 259 17.86 -19.55 0.28
CA TRP A 259 17.10 -20.75 -0.04
C TRP A 259 17.02 -20.95 -1.55
N LEU A 260 17.13 -22.22 -1.97
CA LEU A 260 16.73 -22.62 -3.30
C LEU A 260 15.23 -22.37 -3.50
N LYS A 261 14.83 -22.09 -4.75
CA LYS A 261 13.42 -21.80 -5.10
C LYS A 261 12.50 -22.96 -4.69
N GLU A 262 12.94 -24.20 -4.86
CA GLU A 262 12.18 -25.40 -4.55
C GLU A 262 11.85 -25.47 -3.05
N LYS A 263 12.84 -25.17 -2.19
CA LYS A 263 12.65 -25.10 -0.74
C LYS A 263 11.65 -24.00 -0.35
N HIS A 264 11.72 -22.84 -1.00
CA HIS A 264 10.74 -21.77 -0.77
C HIS A 264 9.32 -22.20 -1.19
N GLN A 265 9.18 -22.90 -2.31
CA GLN A 265 7.88 -23.42 -2.75
C GLN A 265 7.29 -24.46 -1.77
N GLU A 266 8.12 -25.35 -1.21
CA GLU A 266 7.70 -26.27 -0.14
C GLU A 266 7.21 -25.53 1.12
N PHE A 267 7.88 -24.43 1.48
CA PHE A 267 7.46 -23.56 2.58
C PHE A 267 6.11 -22.88 2.28
N ILE A 268 5.91 -22.35 1.07
CA ILE A 268 4.60 -21.79 0.66
C ILE A 268 3.50 -22.84 0.71
N VAL A 269 3.76 -24.08 0.27
CA VAL A 269 2.79 -25.18 0.39
C VAL A 269 2.42 -25.44 1.85
N SER A 270 3.40 -25.37 2.77
CA SER A 270 3.18 -25.55 4.20
C SER A 270 2.31 -24.43 4.79
N ILE A 271 2.54 -23.17 4.39
CA ILE A 271 1.70 -22.04 4.79
C ILE A 271 0.26 -22.22 4.30
N ARG A 272 0.05 -22.60 3.04
CA ARG A 272 -1.29 -22.86 2.50
C ARG A 272 -2.03 -23.96 3.26
N LYS A 273 -1.32 -25.03 3.64
CA LYS A 273 -1.89 -26.10 4.49
C LYS A 273 -2.30 -25.55 5.86
N MET A 274 -1.50 -24.69 6.48
CA MET A 274 -1.82 -24.04 7.76
C MET A 274 -3.05 -23.15 7.63
N ILE A 275 -3.12 -22.26 6.63
CA ILE A 275 -4.26 -21.37 6.39
C ILE A 275 -5.56 -22.17 6.25
N ARG A 276 -5.52 -23.28 5.50
CA ARG A 276 -6.69 -24.16 5.27
C ARG A 276 -7.05 -25.01 6.49
N ASN A 277 -6.16 -25.13 7.46
CA ASN A 277 -6.40 -25.83 8.72
C ASN A 277 -7.09 -24.95 9.78
N TYR A 278 -7.77 -23.89 9.36
CA TYR A 278 -8.45 -22.93 10.24
C TYR A 278 -9.51 -23.56 11.16
N ARG A 279 -9.98 -24.78 10.88
CA ARG A 279 -10.90 -25.53 11.74
C ARG A 279 -10.24 -26.10 13.00
N ASN A 280 -8.92 -26.24 12.99
CA ASN A 280 -8.14 -26.82 14.09
C ASN A 280 -7.14 -25.81 14.65
N VAL A 281 -6.73 -24.81 13.87
CA VAL A 281 -5.76 -23.77 14.27
C VAL A 281 -6.36 -22.39 14.02
N TYR A 282 -6.54 -21.62 15.10
CA TYR A 282 -7.19 -20.31 15.06
C TYR A 282 -6.16 -19.18 14.92
N THR A 283 -5.65 -19.00 13.69
CA THR A 283 -4.65 -17.97 13.39
C THR A 283 -5.30 -16.61 13.17
N TYR A 284 -4.64 -15.54 13.60
CA TYR A 284 -4.99 -14.15 13.31
C TYR A 284 -3.74 -13.28 13.19
N PHE A 285 -3.86 -12.14 12.52
CA PHE A 285 -2.90 -11.05 12.57
C PHE A 285 -3.40 -9.95 13.51
N LEU A 286 -2.46 -9.19 14.06
CA LEU A 286 -2.74 -7.96 14.78
C LEU A 286 -2.54 -6.78 13.82
N ALA A 287 -3.61 -6.03 13.57
CA ALA A 287 -3.57 -4.78 12.84
C ALA A 287 -3.59 -3.64 13.85
N ARG A 288 -2.44 -3.02 14.11
CA ARG A 288 -2.30 -1.85 14.98
C ARG A 288 -2.45 -0.58 14.13
N TYR A 289 -3.35 0.30 14.53
CA TYR A 289 -3.47 1.66 14.02
C TYR A 289 -3.05 2.61 15.13
N VAL A 290 -2.10 3.47 14.84
CA VAL A 290 -1.63 4.52 15.75
C VAL A 290 -1.79 5.86 15.03
N TRP A 291 -2.29 6.87 15.74
CA TRP A 291 -2.39 8.22 15.20
C TRP A 291 -1.98 9.24 16.24
N GLY A 292 -1.42 10.35 15.73
CA GLY A 292 -0.97 11.50 16.50
C GLY A 292 -1.71 12.77 16.08
N GLN A 293 -1.94 13.70 17.00
CA GLN A 293 -2.31 15.08 16.68
C GLN A 293 -1.26 16.06 17.21
N LYS A 294 -0.86 17.02 16.36
CA LYS A 294 0.00 18.14 16.77
C LYS A 294 -0.75 19.04 17.76
N PRO A 295 -0.04 19.77 18.63
CA PRO A 295 -0.62 20.83 19.43
C PRO A 295 -1.41 21.83 18.58
N ALA A 296 -2.51 22.34 19.14
CA ALA A 296 -3.16 23.52 18.58
C ALA A 296 -2.18 24.70 18.66
N ALA A 297 -1.97 25.38 17.54
CA ALA A 297 -1.15 26.60 17.47
C ALA A 297 -1.80 27.77 18.23
#